data_AF-A0A3Q0S179-F1
#
_entry.id   AF-A0A3Q0S179-F1
#
_cell.length_a   1.000
_cell.length_b   1.000
_cell.length_c   1.000
_cell.angle_alpha   90.00
_cell.angle_beta   90.00
_cell.angle_gamma   90.00
#
_symmetry.space_group_name_H-M   'P 1'
#
loop_
_entity.id
_entity.type
_entity.pdbx_description
1 polymer ?
#
loop_
_entity_poly.entity_id
_entity_poly.type
_entity_poly.pdbx_seq_one_letter_code
_entity_poly.pdbx_strand_id
1 'polypeptide(L)' 'MNEIHLRFLCHDDIDSVKLLCGDWFPIEYPDSWYQDITSNKKFFSLAATYRGGIVGMIVAEIKGRTKETPPKHLLSQQ' A
#
# COMPACT_ATOMS: atom_id res chain seq x y z
N MET A 1 18.46 23.16 -1.77
CA MET A 1 17.03 23.14 -2.12
C MET A 1 16.61 21.68 -2.14
N ASN A 2 15.73 21.24 -1.23
CA ASN A 2 15.27 19.86 -1.24
C ASN A 2 14.27 19.69 -2.40
N GLU A 3 14.70 19.01 -3.46
CA GLU A 3 13.84 18.75 -4.63
C GLU A 3 12.93 17.52 -4.44
N ILE A 4 13.07 16.80 -3.32
CA ILE A 4 12.19 15.69 -2.95
C ILE A 4 11.07 16.17 -2.01
N HIS A 5 9.84 15.83 -2.37
CA HIS A 5 8.65 16.07 -1.56
C HIS A 5 7.98 14.74 -1.19
N LEU A 6 7.28 14.72 -0.07
CA LEU A 6 6.45 13.59 0.34
C LEU A 6 4.98 14.01 0.24
N ARG A 7 4.17 13.18 -0.40
CA ARG A 7 2.70 13.37 -0.44
C ARG A 7 1.99 12.02 -0.44
N PHE A 8 0.76 12.00 0.05
CA PHE A 8 -0.09 10.82 -0.10
C PHE A 8 -0.40 10.58 -1.57
N LEU A 9 -0.57 9.30 -1.93
CA LEU A 9 -1.14 8.92 -3.21
C LEU A 9 -2.58 9.42 -3.31
N CYS A 10 -3.01 9.73 -4.52
CA CYS A 10 -4.40 10.03 -4.86
C CYS A 10 -4.84 9.21 -6.08
N HIS A 11 -6.14 9.27 -6.40
CA HIS A 11 -6.74 8.54 -7.52
C HIS A 11 -6.01 8.77 -8.85
N ASP A 12 -5.55 10.00 -9.10
CA ASP A 12 -4.87 10.37 -10.35
C ASP A 12 -3.49 9.69 -10.51
N ASP A 13 -2.94 9.11 -9.44
CA ASP A 13 -1.66 8.42 -9.47
C ASP A 13 -1.74 6.97 -9.98
N ILE A 14 -2.95 6.40 -10.19
CA ILE A 14 -3.14 4.97 -10.50
C ILE A 14 -2.25 4.51 -11.67
N ASP A 15 -2.24 5.23 -12.78
CA ASP A 15 -1.47 4.81 -13.96
C ASP A 15 0.04 4.89 -13.73
N SER A 16 0.50 5.91 -12.99
CA SER A 16 1.92 6.04 -12.62
C SER A 16 2.35 4.91 -11.67
N VAL A 17 1.51 4.57 -10.70
CA VAL A 17 1.78 3.48 -9.74
C VAL A 17 1.80 2.13 -10.44
N LYS A 18 0.87 1.87 -11.37
CA LYS A 18 0.86 0.63 -12.18
C LYS A 18 2.16 0.44 -12.95
N LEU A 19 2.63 1.48 -13.62
CA LEU A 19 3.89 1.44 -14.37
C LEU A 19 5.07 1.13 -13.46
N LEU A 20 5.21 1.89 -12.36
CA LEU A 20 6.31 1.69 -11.40
C LEU A 20 6.27 0.31 -10.74
N CYS A 21 5.09 -0.20 -10.36
CA CYS A 21 4.96 -1.54 -9.80
C CYS A 21 5.34 -2.63 -10.80
N GLY A 22 5.01 -2.45 -12.08
CA GLY A 22 5.43 -3.37 -13.16
C GLY A 22 6.95 -3.41 -13.35
N ASP A 23 7.63 -2.29 -13.11
CA ASP A 23 9.10 -2.21 -13.18
C ASP A 23 9.78 -2.73 -11.89
N TRP A 24 9.18 -2.50 -10.72
CA TRP A 24 9.79 -2.81 -9.42
C TRP A 24 9.58 -4.26 -8.96
N PHE A 25 8.47 -4.89 -9.36
CA PHE A 25 8.09 -6.21 -8.86
C PHE A 25 7.68 -7.14 -10.01
N PRO A 26 8.14 -8.41 -10.01
CA PRO A 26 7.73 -9.40 -11.01
C PRO A 26 6.37 -10.03 -10.67
N ILE A 27 5.36 -9.22 -10.32
CA ILE A 27 4.02 -9.67 -9.94
C ILE A 27 2.97 -8.71 -10.51
N GLU A 28 1.88 -9.25 -11.02
CA GLU A 28 0.71 -8.47 -11.45
C GLU A 28 -0.28 -8.30 -10.30
N TYR A 29 -0.56 -7.06 -9.93
CA TYR A 29 -1.63 -6.73 -8.98
C TYR A 29 -2.94 -6.45 -9.72
N PRO A 30 -4.10 -6.82 -9.17
CA PRO A 30 -5.38 -6.50 -9.79
C PRO A 30 -5.68 -5.00 -9.74
N ASP A 31 -6.49 -4.50 -10.68
CA ASP A 31 -6.91 -3.08 -10.74
C ASP A 31 -7.49 -2.56 -9.43
N SER A 32 -8.29 -3.39 -8.76
CA SER A 32 -8.89 -3.06 -7.47
C SER A 32 -7.85 -2.78 -6.39
N TRP A 33 -6.68 -3.44 -6.42
CA TRP A 33 -5.61 -3.19 -5.46
C TRP A 33 -5.03 -1.80 -5.62
N TYR A 34 -4.76 -1.37 -6.87
CA TYR A 34 -4.29 -0.01 -7.17
C TYR A 34 -5.30 1.06 -6.77
N GLN A 35 -6.58 0.82 -7.03
CA GLN A 35 -7.66 1.71 -6.58
C GLN A 35 -7.68 1.81 -5.05
N ASP A 36 -7.53 0.68 -4.35
CA ASP A 36 -7.54 0.63 -2.89
C ASP A 36 -6.36 1.42 -2.31
N ILE A 37 -5.13 1.20 -2.76
CA ILE A 37 -3.96 1.86 -2.18
C ILE A 37 -3.85 3.35 -2.52
N THR A 38 -4.53 3.84 -3.58
CA THR A 38 -4.52 5.25 -3.97
C THR A 38 -5.70 6.05 -3.41
N SER A 39 -6.80 5.38 -3.07
CA SER A 39 -8.07 6.06 -2.73
C SER A 39 -8.63 5.67 -1.35
N ASN A 40 -8.23 4.52 -0.80
CA ASN A 40 -8.76 4.03 0.48
C ASN A 40 -7.92 4.55 1.66
N LYS A 41 -8.57 5.34 2.53
CA LYS A 41 -7.92 5.93 3.71
C LYS A 41 -7.50 4.92 4.78
N LYS A 42 -7.84 3.62 4.65
CA LYS A 42 -7.31 2.57 5.53
C LYS A 42 -5.80 2.35 5.34
N PHE A 43 -5.27 2.70 4.17
CA PHE A 43 -3.85 2.59 3.88
C PHE A 43 -3.10 3.88 4.16
N PHE A 44 -1.90 3.73 4.70
CA PHE A 44 -0.87 4.75 4.71
C PHE A 44 -0.05 4.59 3.43
N SER A 45 -0.45 5.33 2.39
CA SER A 45 0.14 5.26 1.05
C SER A 45 0.87 6.55 0.71
N LEU A 46 2.18 6.56 0.93
CA LEU A 46 3.02 7.76 0.82
C LEU A 46 4.00 7.63 -0.35
N ALA A 47 4.03 8.64 -1.22
CA ALA A 47 4.96 8.76 -2.33
C ALA A 47 6.06 9.78 -2.05
N ALA A 48 7.27 9.46 -2.47
CA ALA A 48 8.35 10.40 -2.66
C ALA A 48 8.32 10.91 -4.10
N THR A 49 8.28 12.23 -4.27
CA THR A 49 8.25 12.86 -5.58
C THR A 49 9.48 13.72 -5.81
N TYR A 50 10.01 13.67 -7.04
CA TYR A 50 11.10 14.50 -7.50
C TYR A 50 10.66 15.18 -8.80
N ARG A 51 10.67 16.52 -8.82
CA ARG A 51 10.20 17.33 -9.96
C ARG A 51 8.78 16.94 -10.45
N GLY A 52 7.91 16.58 -9.52
CA GLY A 52 6.53 16.19 -9.81
C GLY A 52 6.31 14.71 -10.12
N GLY A 53 7.35 13.95 -10.47
CA GLY A 53 7.26 12.51 -10.71
C GLY A 53 7.44 11.68 -9.44
N ILE A 54 6.73 10.56 -9.32
CA ILE A 54 6.92 9.60 -8.22
C ILE A 54 8.21 8.83 -8.48
N VAL A 55 9.11 8.82 -7.50
CA VAL A 55 10.40 8.10 -7.55
C VAL A 55 10.50 6.97 -6.52
N GLY A 56 9.53 6.90 -5.60
CA GLY A 56 9.45 5.86 -4.57
C GLY A 56 8.10 5.92 -3.86
N MET A 57 7.63 4.80 -3.29
CA MET A 57 6.43 4.80 -2.45
C MET A 57 6.50 3.74 -1.35
N ILE A 58 5.78 3.98 -0.26
CA ILE A 58 5.49 3.00 0.79
C ILE A 58 3.98 2.90 0.98
N VAL A 59 3.48 1.67 1.04
CA VAL A 59 2.07 1.35 1.27
C VAL A 59 1.97 0.41 2.45
N ALA A 60 1.21 0.80 3.46
CA ALA A 60 1.00 0.00 4.66
C ALA A 60 -0.45 0.08 5.15
N GLU A 61 -0.93 -0.98 5.81
CA GLU A 61 -2.23 -0.98 6.51
C GLU A 61 -1.98 -1.17 8.00
N ILE A 62 -2.50 -0.27 8.84
CA ILE A 62 -2.39 -0.39 10.29
C ILE A 62 -3.59 -1.18 10.80
N LYS A 63 -3.38 -2.44 11.19
CA LYS A 63 -4.42 -3.30 11.78
C LYS A 63 -4.28 -3.37 13.29
N GLY A 64 -5.40 -3.23 13.99
CA GLY A 64 -5.45 -3.52 15.42
C GLY A 64 -5.14 -4.99 15.69
N ARG A 65 -4.49 -5.30 16.82
CA ARG A 65 -4.33 -6.69 17.27
C ARG A 65 -5.70 -7.23 17.63
N THR A 66 -6.29 -8.06 16.78
CA THR A 66 -7.37 -8.95 17.20
C THR A 66 -6.76 -9.97 18.15
N LYS A 67 -7.38 -10.17 19.32
CA LYS A 67 -7.09 -11.36 20.15
C LYS A 67 -7.40 -12.55 19.27
N GLU A 68 -6.37 -13.24 18.78
CA GLU A 68 -6.55 -14.51 18.10
C GLU A 68 -7.14 -15.47 19.13
N THR A 69 -8.43 -15.77 19.02
CA THR A 69 -9.00 -16.89 19.74
C THR A 69 -8.25 -18.12 19.21
N PRO A 70 -7.47 -18.84 20.04
CA PRO A 70 -6.76 -20.00 19.55
C PRO A 70 -7.78 -20.95 18.91
N PRO A 71 -7.45 -21.56 17.76
CA PRO A 71 -8.38 -22.42 17.06
C PRO A 71 -8.90 -23.50 18.02
N LYS A 72 -10.24 -23.68 18.07
CA LYS A 72 -10.94 -24.51 19.06
C LYS A 72 -10.43 -25.96 19.17
N HIS A 73 -9.64 -26.45 18.20
CA HIS A 73 -9.02 -27.77 18.23
C HIS A 73 -7.96 -27.94 19.34
N LEU A 74 -7.46 -26.85 19.93
CA LEU A 74 -6.51 -26.91 21.05
C LEU A 74 -7.20 -26.96 22.43
N LEU A 75 -8.52 -26.75 22.49
CA LEU A 75 -9.30 -26.72 23.74
C LEU A 75 -10.03 -28.05 24.03
N SER A 76 -9.94 -29.05 23.14
CA SER A 76 -10.56 -30.36 23.32
C SER A 76 -9.61 -31.43 23.89
N GLN A 77 -8.47 -31.02 24.46
CA GLN A 77 -7.43 -31.92 25.01
C GLN A 77 -7.10 -31.63 26.48
N GLN A 78 -7.99 -30.95 27.23
CA GLN A 78 -7.89 -30.78 28.68
C GLN A 78 -9.12 -31.33 29.38
#